data_AF-A0A4Q1K8C5-F1
#
_entry.id   AF-A0A4Q1K8C5-F1
#
_cell.length_a   1.000
_cell.length_b   1.000
_cell.length_c   1.000
_cell.angle_alpha   90.00
_cell.angle_beta   90.00
_cell.angle_gamma   90.00
#
_symmetry.space_group_name_H-M   'P 1'
#
loop_
_entity.id
_entity.type
_entity.pdbx_description
1 polymer ?
#
loop_
_entity_poly.entity_id
_entity_poly.type
_entity_poly.pdbx_seq_one_letter_code
_entity_poly.pdbx_strand_id
1 'polypeptide(L)'
;MKKVISYFLFFFYSFSFGQDINAREVFPELFDMKLPVKIPTVQFIAADQVFFKKGKLKNQMLNERNQEIYEVTLKGDIHFKGEVKKRLSDGAYSFRNGKVSFANGDSYEGDFFEGKPVNGNYSFASGDKAVISSYKTYDSPSSFSGMKVPIALKFTFQNGAELDIKTTDEFEFTATDGTKLKSKFNIRYSIVGTTYYRTKEGYEYLGERSEFSPVGKWTISNQLGTFTAEFSYGFGNTVDGFIPIKNPQGTIEWCEYKKSKLVRKAKLLAPNIYCLSGDCQNSASIVYINNDPEFGLGYELSGTFKNGNPIGDFTANGKDAIGRKYTIVGPIKNYVFHGKCTKAYDNYPVAIIGDYEQGILVKGNFTIENTLVEIERNKQGKYIGKQVFPRSNQYTPNSRYYEGEFNSFGQISGKGTVYFETGYTLEATDWSNGKSSTCTFTRPDKYSESDFYCHVYGGTYYRSLGNQRELDYYAAKRAQEDQARQQEIVNQTQYETQCHKCEGSGVVKIQCPMCKGAGYRKDQVTYDRHTGTTGGPPTCSHCGGSGRYVVMSCTSCSGKGYVKK
;
A
#
# COMPACT_ATOMS: atom_id res chain seq x y z
N MET A 1 -10.90 79.22 15.75
CA MET A 1 -11.49 78.45 14.63
C MET A 1 -11.44 76.96 14.97
N LYS A 2 -12.58 76.36 15.32
CA LYS A 2 -12.70 74.93 15.63
C LYS A 2 -12.78 74.15 14.30
N LYS A 3 -11.81 73.28 14.03
CA LYS A 3 -11.91 72.28 12.95
C LYS A 3 -12.51 71.00 13.55
N VAL A 4 -13.72 70.66 13.09
CA VAL A 4 -14.39 69.39 13.34
C VAL A 4 -13.74 68.35 12.41
N ILE A 5 -13.08 67.35 12.98
CA ILE A 5 -12.58 66.18 12.24
C ILE A 5 -13.63 65.09 12.42
N SER A 6 -14.42 64.83 11.38
CA SER A 6 -15.32 63.68 11.31
C SER A 6 -14.49 62.40 11.14
N TYR A 7 -14.52 61.54 12.14
CA TYR A 7 -14.07 60.15 12.03
C TYR A 7 -15.10 59.34 11.25
N PHE A 8 -14.77 58.98 10.01
CA PHE A 8 -15.44 57.91 9.28
C PHE A 8 -14.95 56.57 9.85
N LEU A 9 -15.75 55.97 10.74
CA LEU A 9 -15.59 54.58 11.18
C LEU A 9 -15.95 53.66 10.01
N PHE A 10 -14.95 53.20 9.26
CA PHE A 10 -15.07 52.02 8.42
C PHE A 10 -15.25 50.81 9.34
N PHE A 11 -16.49 50.34 9.46
CA PHE A 11 -16.79 48.99 9.94
C PHE A 11 -16.16 48.01 8.95
N PHE A 12 -14.96 47.50 9.27
CA PHE A 12 -14.52 46.23 8.73
C PHE A 12 -15.49 45.18 9.27
N TYR A 13 -16.39 44.72 8.40
CA TYR A 13 -17.06 43.44 8.61
C TYR A 13 -15.97 42.39 8.76
N SER A 14 -15.77 41.94 10.00
CA SER A 14 -15.07 40.72 10.33
C SER A 14 -15.78 39.60 9.58
N PHE A 15 -15.27 39.20 8.42
CA PHE A 15 -15.67 37.94 7.80
C PHE A 15 -15.48 36.85 8.86
N SER A 16 -16.55 36.13 9.16
CA SER A 16 -16.56 35.00 10.09
C SER A 16 -15.59 33.94 9.57
N PHE A 17 -14.35 33.97 10.06
CA PHE A 17 -13.36 32.94 9.78
C PHE A 17 -13.69 31.69 10.59
N GLY A 18 -14.03 30.62 9.86
CA GLY A 18 -14.09 29.25 10.35
C GLY A 18 -15.50 28.65 10.36
N GLN A 19 -16.02 28.22 9.20
CA GLN A 19 -17.03 27.17 9.21
C GLN A 19 -16.32 25.88 9.62
N ASP A 20 -16.37 25.57 10.91
CA ASP A 20 -15.97 24.25 11.40
C ASP A 20 -16.92 23.21 10.78
N ILE A 21 -16.37 22.09 10.30
CA ILE A 21 -17.18 21.00 9.77
C ILE A 21 -17.28 19.87 10.78
N ASN A 22 -18.48 19.29 10.88
CA ASN A 22 -18.65 18.04 11.56
C ASN A 22 -18.36 16.88 10.60
N ALA A 23 -17.27 16.15 10.83
CA ALA A 23 -16.86 15.07 9.95
C ALA A 23 -17.96 14.00 9.77
N ARG A 24 -18.79 13.78 10.79
CA ARG A 24 -19.91 12.85 10.74
C ARG A 24 -21.06 13.33 9.83
N GLU A 25 -21.27 14.63 9.74
CA GLU A 25 -22.28 15.20 8.83
C GLU A 25 -21.80 15.17 7.38
N VAL A 26 -20.49 15.30 7.16
CA VAL A 26 -19.90 15.28 5.82
C VAL A 26 -19.75 13.84 5.29
N PHE A 27 -19.44 12.88 6.16
CA PHE A 27 -19.19 11.49 5.79
C PHE A 27 -20.03 10.50 6.60
N PRO A 28 -21.36 10.63 6.64
CA PRO A 28 -22.22 9.80 7.49
C PRO A 28 -22.03 8.30 7.24
N GLU A 29 -21.76 7.90 5.98
CA GLU A 29 -21.51 6.52 5.58
C GLU A 29 -20.30 5.90 6.30
N LEU A 30 -19.28 6.72 6.58
CA LEU A 30 -18.09 6.27 7.28
C LEU A 30 -18.31 6.14 8.79
N PHE A 31 -19.21 6.90 9.39
CA PHE A 31 -19.47 6.82 10.83
C PHE A 31 -20.55 5.79 11.15
N ASP A 32 -21.63 5.77 10.37
CA ASP A 32 -22.80 4.94 10.61
C ASP A 32 -22.72 3.54 9.96
N MET A 33 -21.56 3.20 9.39
CA MET A 33 -21.29 1.89 8.82
C MET A 33 -21.52 0.79 9.85
N LYS A 34 -22.41 -0.14 9.49
CA LYS A 34 -22.70 -1.36 10.25
C LYS A 34 -23.05 -2.47 9.28
N LEU A 35 -22.89 -3.72 9.72
CA LEU A 35 -23.40 -4.85 8.95
C LEU A 35 -24.93 -4.73 8.89
N PRO A 36 -25.56 -4.69 7.70
CA PRO A 36 -26.99 -4.46 7.56
C PRO A 36 -27.82 -5.73 7.81
N VAL A 37 -27.18 -6.81 8.23
CA VAL A 37 -27.79 -8.10 8.54
C VAL A 37 -27.37 -8.54 9.94
N LYS A 38 -28.29 -9.20 10.65
CA LYS A 38 -27.95 -9.89 11.91
C LYS A 38 -27.37 -11.25 11.55
N ILE A 39 -26.17 -11.55 12.05
CA ILE A 39 -25.55 -12.86 11.83
C ILE A 39 -26.37 -13.92 12.59
N PRO A 40 -26.96 -14.92 11.91
CA PRO A 40 -27.70 -15.98 12.56
C PRO A 40 -26.78 -16.84 13.43
N THR A 41 -27.30 -17.31 14.56
CA THR A 41 -26.52 -18.16 15.48
C THR A 41 -26.67 -19.63 15.08
N VAL A 42 -25.57 -20.26 14.67
CA VAL A 42 -25.53 -21.71 14.38
C VAL A 42 -25.77 -22.49 15.68
N GLN A 43 -26.73 -23.42 15.66
CA GLN A 43 -26.98 -24.31 16.80
C GLN A 43 -25.94 -25.43 16.87
N PHE A 44 -25.66 -25.88 18.09
CA PHE A 44 -24.75 -26.99 18.36
C PHE A 44 -25.45 -28.06 19.20
N ILE A 45 -25.03 -29.31 19.03
CA ILE A 45 -25.44 -30.39 19.94
C ILE A 45 -24.59 -30.28 21.21
N ALA A 46 -25.24 -30.23 22.37
CA ALA A 46 -24.54 -30.13 23.65
C ALA A 46 -23.57 -31.30 23.87
N ALA A 47 -22.37 -31.02 24.39
CA ALA A 47 -21.26 -31.99 24.46
C ALA A 47 -21.61 -33.27 25.24
N ASP A 48 -22.49 -33.19 26.25
CA ASP A 48 -22.97 -34.33 27.03
C ASP A 48 -23.95 -35.25 26.25
N GLN A 49 -24.49 -34.77 25.13
CA GLN A 49 -25.40 -35.51 24.23
C GLN A 49 -24.69 -36.07 22.99
N VAL A 50 -23.46 -35.61 22.73
CA VAL A 50 -22.66 -36.03 21.57
C VAL A 50 -22.11 -37.44 21.73
N PHE A 51 -21.79 -37.83 22.96
CA PHE A 51 -21.16 -39.12 23.25
C PHE A 51 -22.16 -40.07 23.89
N PHE A 52 -22.42 -41.20 23.22
CA PHE A 52 -23.37 -42.20 23.70
C PHE A 52 -22.85 -43.62 23.50
N LYS A 53 -23.35 -44.54 24.33
CA LYS A 53 -23.11 -45.97 24.20
C LYS A 53 -23.98 -46.54 23.07
N LYS A 54 -23.47 -47.57 22.37
CA LYS A 54 -24.15 -48.22 21.24
C LYS A 54 -25.61 -48.60 21.54
N GLY A 55 -25.90 -49.09 22.75
CA GLY A 55 -27.25 -49.52 23.15
C GLY A 55 -28.32 -48.42 23.25
N LYS A 56 -27.96 -47.14 23.12
CA LYS A 56 -28.92 -46.01 23.05
C LYS A 56 -29.34 -45.64 21.63
N LEU A 57 -28.72 -46.25 20.62
CA LEU A 57 -29.08 -46.09 19.22
C LEU A 57 -30.34 -46.91 18.96
N LYS A 58 -31.45 -46.25 18.62
CA LYS A 58 -32.68 -46.92 18.15
C LYS A 58 -32.66 -46.93 16.62
N ASN A 59 -33.08 -48.06 16.04
CA ASN A 59 -33.14 -48.35 14.60
C ASN A 59 -31.78 -48.58 13.91
N GLN A 60 -31.68 -49.73 13.23
CA GLN A 60 -30.58 -50.14 12.35
C GLN A 60 -31.14 -50.48 10.97
N MET A 61 -30.41 -50.08 9.94
CA MET A 61 -30.57 -50.36 8.50
C MET A 61 -31.59 -49.53 7.69
N LEU A 62 -31.06 -48.57 6.92
CA LEU A 62 -31.49 -48.31 5.55
C LEU A 62 -30.33 -48.69 4.62
N ASN A 63 -30.52 -49.78 3.87
CA ASN A 63 -29.50 -50.39 3.03
C ASN A 63 -29.36 -49.62 1.72
N GLU A 64 -28.50 -48.61 1.72
CA GLU A 64 -27.91 -48.08 0.50
C GLU A 64 -26.38 -48.11 0.68
N ARG A 65 -25.75 -49.23 0.30
CA ARG A 65 -24.27 -49.39 0.15
C ARG A 65 -23.42 -49.62 1.41
N ASN A 66 -23.85 -50.48 2.36
CA ASN A 66 -23.05 -50.88 3.54
C ASN A 66 -22.68 -49.75 4.54
N GLN A 67 -23.39 -48.61 4.52
CA GLN A 67 -23.23 -47.55 5.52
C GLN A 67 -24.27 -47.70 6.64
N GLU A 68 -23.82 -47.76 7.90
CA GLU A 68 -24.71 -47.78 9.06
C GLU A 68 -25.24 -46.37 9.34
N ILE A 69 -26.48 -46.11 8.90
CA ILE A 69 -27.22 -44.87 9.20
C ILE A 69 -28.06 -45.09 10.46
N TYR A 70 -27.99 -44.13 11.38
CA TYR A 70 -28.70 -44.14 12.66
C TYR A 70 -29.65 -42.95 12.78
N GLU A 71 -30.79 -43.16 13.43
CA GLU A 71 -31.72 -42.11 13.83
C GLU A 71 -31.72 -41.96 15.35
N VAL A 72 -31.44 -40.75 15.84
CA VAL A 72 -31.30 -40.48 17.27
C VAL A 72 -32.10 -39.24 17.62
N THR A 73 -32.99 -39.35 18.59
CA THR A 73 -33.66 -38.20 19.21
C THR A 73 -32.95 -37.88 20.53
N LEU A 74 -32.40 -36.67 20.61
CA LEU A 74 -31.66 -36.16 21.77
C LEU A 74 -32.56 -35.26 22.63
N LYS A 75 -32.02 -34.75 23.74
CA LYS A 75 -32.79 -33.85 24.61
C LYS A 75 -33.07 -32.54 23.88
N GLY A 76 -34.26 -31.98 24.10
CA GLY A 76 -34.68 -30.73 23.47
C GLY A 76 -35.14 -30.90 22.02
N ASP A 77 -35.74 -32.04 21.68
CA ASP A 77 -36.30 -32.34 20.34
C ASP A 77 -35.30 -32.12 19.20
N ILE A 78 -34.06 -32.56 19.44
CA ILE A 78 -33.02 -32.57 18.40
C ILE A 78 -33.03 -33.95 17.75
N HIS A 79 -33.34 -33.99 16.46
CA HIS A 79 -33.40 -35.23 15.69
C HIS A 79 -32.19 -35.32 14.75
N PHE A 80 -31.32 -36.30 14.97
CA PHE A 80 -30.18 -36.60 14.10
C PHE A 80 -30.46 -37.85 13.26
N LYS A 81 -30.10 -37.82 11.98
CA LYS A 81 -30.11 -38.95 11.05
C LYS A 81 -28.81 -39.00 10.27
N GLY A 82 -27.97 -40.03 10.48
CA GLY A 82 -26.71 -40.15 9.76
C GLY A 82 -25.71 -41.16 10.33
N GLU A 83 -24.47 -41.04 9.88
CA GLU A 83 -23.34 -41.86 10.31
C GLU A 83 -22.84 -41.46 11.70
N VAL A 84 -22.49 -42.47 12.49
CA VAL A 84 -21.80 -42.32 13.78
C VAL A 84 -20.43 -42.99 13.71
N LYS A 85 -19.44 -42.46 14.43
CA LYS A 85 -18.08 -43.00 14.53
C LYS A 85 -17.74 -43.35 15.96
N LYS A 86 -17.19 -44.54 16.16
CA LYS A 86 -16.65 -44.99 17.44
C LYS A 86 -15.33 -44.25 17.74
N ARG A 87 -15.21 -43.66 18.92
CA ARG A 87 -13.97 -43.09 19.45
C ARG A 87 -13.07 -44.22 19.95
N LEU A 88 -11.78 -44.10 19.63
CA LEU A 88 -10.77 -45.07 20.05
C LEU A 88 -10.45 -44.97 21.54
N SER A 89 -10.62 -43.79 22.15
CA SER A 89 -10.24 -43.50 23.53
C SER A 89 -11.07 -44.24 24.58
N ASP A 90 -12.40 -44.23 24.42
CA ASP A 90 -13.37 -44.69 25.43
C ASP A 90 -14.44 -45.63 24.84
N GLY A 91 -14.37 -45.91 23.53
CA GLY A 91 -15.35 -46.72 22.82
C GLY A 91 -16.73 -46.06 22.65
N ALA A 92 -16.89 -44.79 23.02
CA ALA A 92 -18.14 -44.04 22.82
C ALA A 92 -18.37 -43.74 21.33
N TYR A 93 -19.62 -43.56 20.93
CA TYR A 93 -19.98 -43.15 19.57
C TYR A 93 -20.24 -41.65 19.53
N SER A 94 -19.91 -41.02 18.40
CA SER A 94 -20.15 -39.60 18.11
C SER A 94 -20.65 -39.41 16.68
N PHE A 95 -21.38 -38.32 16.43
CA PHE A 95 -21.87 -37.99 15.08
C PHE A 95 -20.71 -37.70 14.12
N ARG A 96 -20.80 -38.20 12.88
CA ARG A 96 -19.79 -37.98 11.83
C ARG A 96 -20.33 -37.20 10.65
N ASN A 97 -21.37 -37.70 9.99
CA ASN A 97 -22.00 -37.04 8.85
C ASN A 97 -23.48 -37.36 8.87
N GLY A 98 -24.34 -36.35 8.72
CA GLY A 98 -25.78 -36.58 8.68
C GLY A 98 -26.57 -35.30 8.64
N LYS A 99 -27.88 -35.46 8.84
CA LYS A 99 -28.83 -34.38 8.96
C LYS A 99 -29.30 -34.24 10.41
N VAL A 100 -29.29 -33.03 10.94
CA VAL A 100 -29.90 -32.68 12.23
C VAL A 100 -31.03 -31.69 12.02
N SER A 101 -32.13 -31.89 12.75
CA SER A 101 -33.22 -30.92 12.88
C SER A 101 -33.33 -30.52 14.33
N PHE A 102 -33.36 -29.22 14.61
CA PHE A 102 -33.45 -28.64 15.95
C PHE A 102 -34.89 -28.23 16.26
N ALA A 103 -35.26 -28.18 17.54
CA ALA A 103 -36.61 -27.79 17.97
C ALA A 103 -37.01 -26.36 17.57
N ASN A 104 -36.05 -25.46 17.34
CA ASN A 104 -36.32 -24.11 16.85
C ASN A 104 -36.65 -24.05 15.35
N GLY A 105 -36.65 -25.19 14.65
CA GLY A 105 -36.89 -25.29 13.21
C GLY A 105 -35.63 -25.21 12.34
N ASP A 106 -34.46 -24.97 12.93
CA ASP A 106 -33.20 -24.99 12.20
C ASP A 106 -32.87 -26.42 11.75
N SER A 107 -32.16 -26.55 10.63
CA SER A 107 -31.64 -27.83 10.17
C SER A 107 -30.23 -27.69 9.62
N TYR A 108 -29.44 -28.75 9.74
CA TYR A 108 -28.11 -28.82 9.17
C TYR A 108 -27.87 -30.18 8.55
N GLU A 109 -27.17 -30.20 7.42
CA GLU A 109 -26.79 -31.42 6.70
C GLU A 109 -25.31 -31.36 6.33
N GLY A 110 -24.53 -32.32 6.84
CA GLY A 110 -23.11 -32.45 6.56
C GLY A 110 -22.33 -33.10 7.69
N ASP A 111 -21.04 -32.80 7.75
CA ASP A 111 -20.11 -33.37 8.70
C ASP A 111 -20.25 -32.75 10.09
N PHE A 112 -19.95 -33.54 11.13
CA PHE A 112 -19.90 -33.12 12.52
C PHE A 112 -18.54 -33.45 13.13
N PHE A 113 -18.10 -32.59 14.05
CA PHE A 113 -17.01 -32.89 14.96
C PHE A 113 -17.46 -32.58 16.39
N GLU A 114 -17.54 -33.59 17.24
CA GLU A 114 -17.99 -33.45 18.63
C GLU A 114 -19.32 -32.68 18.76
N GLY A 115 -20.28 -32.98 17.89
CA GLY A 115 -21.61 -32.34 17.88
C GLY A 115 -21.66 -30.96 17.23
N LYS A 116 -20.53 -30.44 16.75
CA LYS A 116 -20.46 -29.16 16.05
C LYS A 116 -20.52 -29.37 14.53
N PRO A 117 -21.36 -28.63 13.78
CA PRO A 117 -21.40 -28.64 12.32
C PRO A 117 -20.06 -28.22 11.71
N VAL A 118 -19.37 -29.07 10.93
CA VAL A 118 -18.03 -28.74 10.37
C VAL A 118 -17.93 -28.47 8.88
N ASN A 119 -18.64 -29.23 8.05
CA ASN A 119 -18.68 -29.05 6.60
C ASN A 119 -20.07 -29.42 6.09
N GLY A 120 -20.86 -28.45 5.67
CA GLY A 120 -22.23 -28.74 5.28
C GLY A 120 -23.11 -27.51 5.07
N ASN A 121 -24.39 -27.77 4.85
CA ASN A 121 -25.40 -26.78 4.60
C ASN A 121 -26.29 -26.62 5.83
N TYR A 122 -26.41 -25.40 6.31
CA TYR A 122 -27.32 -24.99 7.37
C TYR A 122 -28.51 -24.27 6.77
N SER A 123 -29.72 -24.59 7.21
CA SER A 123 -30.95 -23.88 6.89
C SER A 123 -31.57 -23.41 8.19
N PHE A 124 -31.69 -22.10 8.38
CA PHE A 124 -32.30 -21.52 9.57
C PHE A 124 -33.82 -21.56 9.45
N ALA A 125 -34.52 -21.58 10.58
CA ALA A 125 -35.98 -21.47 10.62
C ALA A 125 -36.48 -20.14 10.04
N SER A 126 -35.65 -19.10 10.08
CA SER A 126 -35.91 -17.84 9.38
C SER A 126 -35.98 -18.01 7.87
N GLY A 127 -35.44 -19.11 7.33
CA GLY A 127 -35.26 -19.41 5.91
C GLY A 127 -33.95 -18.88 5.31
N ASP A 128 -33.09 -18.26 6.12
CA ASP A 128 -31.70 -17.99 5.76
C ASP A 128 -30.93 -19.31 5.60
N LYS A 129 -29.81 -19.27 4.88
CA LYS A 129 -28.95 -20.43 4.65
C LYS A 129 -27.50 -20.10 5.00
N ALA A 130 -26.73 -21.11 5.37
CA ALA A 130 -25.28 -21.00 5.47
C ALA A 130 -24.58 -22.24 4.95
N VAL A 131 -23.40 -22.05 4.38
CA VAL A 131 -22.45 -23.11 4.04
C VAL A 131 -21.28 -22.98 5.00
N ILE A 132 -21.00 -24.08 5.69
CA ILE A 132 -19.87 -24.21 6.62
C ILE A 132 -18.80 -25.02 5.88
N SER A 133 -17.57 -24.50 5.79
CA SER A 133 -16.56 -25.08 4.88
C SER A 133 -15.16 -25.28 5.48
N SER A 134 -14.89 -24.83 6.72
CA SER A 134 -13.66 -25.22 7.43
C SER A 134 -13.62 -24.80 8.92
N TYR A 135 -12.75 -25.47 9.68
CA TYR A 135 -12.42 -25.19 11.09
C TYR A 135 -10.89 -25.15 11.29
N LYS A 136 -10.39 -24.29 12.20
CA LYS A 136 -8.98 -24.32 12.65
C LYS A 136 -8.98 -25.09 13.94
N THR A 137 -8.13 -26.09 14.01
CA THR A 137 -7.75 -26.69 15.27
C THR A 137 -6.70 -25.79 15.92
N TYR A 138 -7.06 -25.09 16.98
CA TYR A 138 -6.05 -24.57 17.89
C TYR A 138 -5.57 -25.75 18.73
N ASP A 139 -4.43 -26.33 18.36
CA ASP A 139 -3.67 -27.21 19.26
C ASP A 139 -2.99 -26.31 20.30
N SER A 140 -3.73 -25.91 21.33
CA SER A 140 -3.13 -25.36 22.55
C SER A 140 -2.72 -26.55 23.43
N PRO A 141 -1.42 -26.72 23.77
CA PRO A 141 -0.95 -27.83 24.60
C PRO A 141 -1.55 -27.86 26.03
N SER A 142 -2.21 -26.79 26.47
CA SER A 142 -2.64 -26.59 27.86
C SER A 142 -4.16 -26.59 28.09
N SER A 143 -4.99 -26.81 27.07
CA SER A 143 -6.45 -26.90 27.25
C SER A 143 -6.97 -28.23 26.72
N PHE A 144 -7.41 -29.11 27.63
CA PHE A 144 -8.12 -30.38 27.35
C PHE A 144 -9.48 -30.22 26.62
N SER A 145 -9.78 -29.02 26.13
CA SER A 145 -10.91 -28.71 25.25
C SER A 145 -10.40 -27.87 24.07
N GLY A 146 -9.92 -28.53 23.00
CA GLY A 146 -9.59 -27.85 21.74
C GLY A 146 -10.85 -27.21 21.18
N MET A 147 -11.06 -25.92 21.48
CA MET A 147 -12.23 -25.18 21.01
C MET A 147 -12.07 -24.94 19.51
N LYS A 148 -12.64 -25.84 18.71
CA LYS A 148 -12.75 -25.65 17.26
C LYS A 148 -13.80 -24.57 16.99
N VAL A 149 -13.37 -23.46 16.41
CA VAL A 149 -14.24 -22.36 15.92
C VAL A 149 -14.28 -22.47 14.39
N PRO A 150 -15.46 -22.38 13.75
CA PRO A 150 -15.53 -22.35 12.29
C PRO A 150 -14.73 -21.14 11.79
N ILE A 151 -13.81 -21.36 10.84
CA ILE A 151 -12.99 -20.28 10.26
C ILE A 151 -13.73 -19.65 9.09
N ALA A 152 -14.46 -20.47 8.34
CA ALA A 152 -15.11 -20.06 7.11
C ALA A 152 -16.61 -20.35 7.16
N LEU A 153 -17.42 -19.29 7.08
CA LEU A 153 -18.88 -19.36 7.04
C LEU A 153 -19.39 -18.49 5.89
N LYS A 154 -20.10 -19.09 4.95
CA LYS A 154 -20.78 -18.35 3.89
C LYS A 154 -22.29 -18.36 4.13
N PHE A 155 -22.87 -17.24 4.50
CA PHE A 155 -24.31 -17.07 4.64
C PHE A 155 -24.94 -16.58 3.33
N THR A 156 -26.15 -17.05 3.05
CA THR A 156 -27.07 -16.53 2.05
C THR A 156 -28.40 -16.22 2.75
N PHE A 157 -28.73 -14.94 2.84
CA PHE A 157 -29.93 -14.47 3.52
C PHE A 157 -31.16 -14.57 2.61
N GLN A 158 -32.37 -14.61 3.19
CA GLN A 158 -33.62 -14.66 2.42
C GLN A 158 -33.78 -13.50 1.42
N ASN A 159 -33.26 -12.32 1.78
CA ASN A 159 -33.28 -11.15 0.93
C ASN A 159 -32.25 -11.22 -0.24
N GLY A 160 -31.53 -12.34 -0.37
CA GLY A 160 -30.52 -12.60 -1.39
C GLY A 160 -29.13 -12.04 -1.06
N ALA A 161 -28.93 -11.38 0.09
CA ALA A 161 -27.61 -10.91 0.50
C ALA A 161 -26.69 -12.10 0.83
N GLU A 162 -25.39 -11.89 0.69
CA GLU A 162 -24.35 -12.87 1.03
C GLU A 162 -23.40 -12.29 2.08
N LEU A 163 -22.96 -13.12 3.02
CA LEU A 163 -21.88 -12.81 3.97
C LEU A 163 -20.88 -13.96 3.98
N ASP A 164 -19.66 -13.68 3.56
CA ASP A 164 -18.54 -14.62 3.58
C ASP A 164 -17.56 -14.22 4.69
N ILE A 165 -17.59 -14.96 5.80
CA ILE A 165 -16.61 -14.85 6.88
C ILE A 165 -15.45 -15.75 6.50
N LYS A 166 -14.29 -15.18 6.16
CA LYS A 166 -13.13 -15.90 5.61
C LYS A 166 -12.17 -16.38 6.69
N THR A 167 -12.04 -15.61 7.77
CA THR A 167 -11.25 -15.95 8.96
C THR A 167 -12.04 -15.61 10.22
N THR A 168 -11.46 -15.84 11.39
CA THR A 168 -12.06 -15.43 12.67
C THR A 168 -12.30 -13.93 12.78
N ASP A 169 -11.58 -13.13 11.98
CA ASP A 169 -11.68 -11.68 11.96
C ASP A 169 -12.11 -11.13 10.59
N GLU A 170 -11.78 -11.71 9.44
CA GLU A 170 -12.10 -11.12 8.13
C GLU A 170 -13.46 -11.57 7.57
N PHE A 171 -14.21 -10.61 7.02
CA PHE A 171 -15.46 -10.88 6.32
C PHE A 171 -15.63 -10.05 5.05
N GLU A 172 -16.49 -10.53 4.16
CA GLU A 172 -16.98 -9.85 2.97
C GLU A 172 -18.50 -10.01 2.87
N PHE A 173 -19.21 -8.89 2.88
CA PHE A 173 -20.66 -8.81 2.74
C PHE A 173 -21.02 -8.22 1.38
N THR A 174 -22.02 -8.80 0.71
CA THR A 174 -22.57 -8.31 -0.55
C THR A 174 -24.10 -8.29 -0.47
N ALA A 175 -24.71 -7.12 -0.63
CA ALA A 175 -26.16 -6.98 -0.75
C ALA A 175 -26.61 -7.14 -2.21
N THR A 176 -27.91 -7.37 -2.42
CA THR A 176 -28.52 -7.51 -3.74
C THR A 176 -28.58 -6.20 -4.53
N ASP A 177 -28.52 -5.05 -3.86
CA ASP A 177 -28.46 -3.73 -4.49
C ASP A 177 -27.04 -3.33 -4.96
N GLY A 178 -26.06 -4.23 -4.81
CA GLY A 178 -24.67 -4.00 -5.19
C GLY A 178 -23.79 -3.40 -4.07
N THR A 179 -24.35 -3.09 -2.90
CA THR A 179 -23.58 -2.67 -1.72
C THR A 179 -22.59 -3.77 -1.33
N LYS A 180 -21.33 -3.41 -1.08
CA LYS A 180 -20.29 -4.34 -0.62
C LYS A 180 -19.56 -3.81 0.60
N LEU A 181 -19.20 -4.69 1.51
CA LEU A 181 -18.44 -4.35 2.70
C LEU A 181 -17.44 -5.45 3.01
N LYS A 182 -16.15 -5.11 2.97
CA LYS A 182 -15.06 -6.01 3.34
C LYS A 182 -14.28 -5.39 4.48
N SER A 183 -14.13 -6.10 5.60
CA SER A 183 -13.44 -5.58 6.79
C SER A 183 -13.05 -6.69 7.75
N LYS A 184 -12.54 -6.31 8.93
CA LYS A 184 -12.36 -7.21 10.06
C LYS A 184 -13.42 -7.01 11.15
N PHE A 185 -13.63 -8.03 11.96
CA PHE A 185 -14.40 -8.02 13.19
C PHE A 185 -13.46 -7.96 14.40
N ASN A 186 -13.85 -7.21 15.43
CA ASN A 186 -13.34 -7.44 16.78
C ASN A 186 -14.15 -8.55 17.49
N ILE A 187 -13.78 -8.89 18.73
CA ILE A 187 -14.47 -9.90 19.55
C ILE A 187 -15.96 -9.60 19.83
N ARG A 188 -16.42 -8.37 19.56
CA ARG A 188 -17.82 -7.93 19.69
C ARG A 188 -18.52 -7.84 18.33
N TYR A 189 -17.94 -8.39 17.26
CA TYR A 189 -18.43 -8.29 15.89
C TYR A 189 -18.60 -6.84 15.38
N SER A 190 -17.83 -5.90 15.93
CA SER A 190 -17.74 -4.54 15.40
C SER A 190 -16.72 -4.48 14.26
N ILE A 191 -17.02 -3.66 13.26
CA ILE A 191 -16.18 -3.44 12.08
C ILE A 191 -14.91 -2.70 12.50
N VAL A 192 -13.74 -3.26 12.22
CA VAL A 192 -12.43 -2.70 12.59
C VAL A 192 -11.38 -2.97 11.52
N GLY A 193 -10.29 -2.21 11.56
CA GLY A 193 -9.14 -2.37 10.67
C GLY A 193 -9.42 -1.91 9.23
N THR A 194 -8.62 -2.43 8.30
CA THR A 194 -8.71 -2.08 6.88
C THR A 194 -10.09 -2.44 6.34
N THR A 195 -10.81 -1.41 5.91
CA THR A 195 -12.21 -1.50 5.52
C THR A 195 -12.36 -0.98 4.09
N TYR A 196 -12.97 -1.81 3.25
CA TYR A 196 -13.50 -1.42 1.95
C TYR A 196 -15.02 -1.42 2.02
N TYR A 197 -15.64 -0.31 1.65
CA TYR A 197 -17.08 -0.17 1.59
C TYR A 197 -17.49 0.42 0.25
N ARG A 198 -18.48 -0.19 -0.40
CA ARG A 198 -19.10 0.28 -1.62
C ARG A 198 -20.60 0.40 -1.41
N THR A 199 -21.14 1.57 -1.70
CA THR A 199 -22.58 1.86 -1.60
C THR A 199 -23.34 1.36 -2.84
N LYS A 200 -24.68 1.29 -2.75
CA LYS A 200 -25.55 0.99 -3.88
C LYS A 200 -25.44 2.01 -5.02
N GLU A 201 -25.12 3.27 -4.71
CA GLU A 201 -24.84 4.33 -5.69
C GLU A 201 -23.48 4.16 -6.39
N GLY A 202 -22.66 3.20 -5.95
CA GLY A 202 -21.35 2.91 -6.52
C GLY A 202 -20.21 3.75 -5.95
N TYR A 203 -20.43 4.52 -4.88
CA TYR A 203 -19.36 5.21 -4.17
C TYR A 203 -18.51 4.20 -3.40
N GLU A 204 -17.20 4.40 -3.42
CA GLU A 204 -16.22 3.50 -2.79
C GLU A 204 -15.42 4.24 -1.72
N TYR A 205 -15.22 3.56 -0.60
CA TYR A 205 -14.50 4.04 0.56
C TYR A 205 -13.47 3.00 0.96
N LEU A 206 -12.22 3.42 1.12
CA LEU A 206 -11.12 2.54 1.52
C LEU A 206 -10.25 3.21 2.57
N GLY A 207 -10.18 2.65 3.77
CA GLY A 207 -9.36 3.19 4.85
C GLY A 207 -9.36 2.32 6.09
N GLU A 208 -8.86 2.86 7.19
CA GLU A 208 -8.78 2.18 8.48
C GLU A 208 -9.94 2.59 9.40
N ARG A 209 -10.52 1.63 10.12
CA ARG A 209 -11.63 1.89 11.05
C ARG A 209 -11.28 1.42 12.46
N SER A 210 -11.61 2.24 13.45
CA SER A 210 -11.71 1.80 14.86
C SER A 210 -13.10 1.23 15.14
N GLU A 211 -13.36 0.75 16.36
CA GLU A 211 -14.67 0.22 16.76
C GLU A 211 -15.82 1.23 16.52
N PHE A 212 -15.54 2.53 16.62
CA PHE A 212 -16.58 3.58 16.61
C PHE A 212 -16.44 4.62 15.49
N SER A 213 -15.27 4.75 14.87
CA SER A 213 -14.99 5.86 13.94
C SER A 213 -13.97 5.49 12.86
N PRO A 214 -14.02 6.16 11.69
CA PRO A 214 -12.91 6.13 10.75
C PRO A 214 -11.66 6.73 11.41
N VAL A 215 -10.50 6.15 11.12
CA VAL A 215 -9.19 6.63 11.59
C VAL A 215 -8.19 6.62 10.44
N GLY A 216 -7.17 7.47 10.54
CA GLY A 216 -6.12 7.57 9.55
C GLY A 216 -6.64 7.98 8.16
N LYS A 217 -5.90 7.58 7.13
CA LYS A 217 -6.14 7.98 5.75
C LYS A 217 -7.26 7.15 5.10
N TRP A 218 -8.27 7.83 4.56
CA TRP A 218 -9.36 7.24 3.78
C TRP A 218 -9.32 7.75 2.34
N THR A 219 -9.37 6.85 1.38
CA THR A 219 -9.62 7.15 -0.03
C THR A 219 -11.11 7.06 -0.29
N ILE A 220 -11.68 8.11 -0.85
CA ILE A 220 -13.10 8.26 -1.11
C ILE A 220 -13.28 8.51 -2.60
N SER A 221 -14.07 7.68 -3.26
CA SER A 221 -14.41 7.78 -4.68
C SER A 221 -15.92 7.88 -4.83
N ASN A 222 -16.40 9.03 -5.30
CA ASN A 222 -17.82 9.24 -5.55
C ASN A 222 -18.02 10.04 -6.86
N GLN A 223 -19.23 10.55 -7.09
CA GLN A 223 -19.55 11.37 -8.26
C GLN A 223 -18.70 12.65 -8.43
N LEU A 224 -18.01 13.09 -7.37
CA LEU A 224 -17.14 14.26 -7.37
C LEU A 224 -15.70 13.92 -7.76
N GLY A 225 -15.41 12.63 -7.94
CA GLY A 225 -14.09 12.09 -8.21
C GLY A 225 -13.51 11.36 -6.99
N THR A 226 -12.20 11.13 -7.05
CA THR A 226 -11.45 10.45 -6.00
C THR A 226 -10.59 11.46 -5.23
N PHE A 227 -10.75 11.45 -3.91
CA PHE A 227 -10.01 12.30 -2.99
C PHE A 227 -9.65 11.53 -1.71
N THR A 228 -8.94 12.20 -0.81
CA THR A 228 -8.54 11.62 0.48
C THR A 228 -8.98 12.52 1.63
N ALA A 229 -9.50 11.90 2.68
CA ALA A 229 -9.71 12.51 3.99
C ALA A 229 -8.88 11.77 5.04
N GLU A 230 -8.25 12.48 5.96
CA GLU A 230 -7.49 11.91 7.06
C GLU A 230 -8.20 12.18 8.39
N PHE A 231 -8.53 11.12 9.11
CA PHE A 231 -9.25 11.19 10.37
C PHE A 231 -8.28 11.00 11.53
N SER A 232 -8.41 11.83 12.56
CA SER A 232 -7.53 11.75 13.73
C SER A 232 -7.74 10.44 14.52
N TYR A 233 -6.66 9.89 15.07
CA TYR A 233 -6.73 8.76 15.99
C TYR A 233 -7.34 9.20 17.34
N GLY A 234 -8.42 8.54 17.78
CA GLY A 234 -9.06 8.74 19.08
C GLY A 234 -10.56 9.08 19.00
N PHE A 235 -11.18 9.46 20.13
CA PHE A 235 -12.59 9.89 20.20
C PHE A 235 -12.86 11.25 19.51
N GLY A 236 -11.85 11.84 18.85
CA GLY A 236 -11.98 13.09 18.11
C GLY A 236 -12.48 12.84 16.70
N ASN A 237 -13.69 13.32 16.40
CA ASN A 237 -14.28 13.29 15.05
C ASN A 237 -13.69 14.38 14.14
N THR A 238 -12.37 14.59 14.21
CA THR A 238 -11.70 15.62 13.42
C THR A 238 -11.19 15.05 12.11
N VAL A 239 -11.34 15.85 11.06
CA VAL A 239 -10.91 15.49 9.71
C VAL A 239 -9.96 16.54 9.13
N ASP A 240 -8.94 16.04 8.46
CA ASP A 240 -7.92 16.79 7.74
C ASP A 240 -7.99 16.44 6.25
N GLY A 241 -7.67 17.40 5.39
CA GLY A 241 -7.56 17.19 3.95
C GLY A 241 -8.49 18.07 3.12
N PHE A 242 -8.61 17.74 1.84
CA PHE A 242 -9.43 18.48 0.89
C PHE A 242 -10.80 17.83 0.76
N ILE A 243 -11.81 18.53 1.22
CA ILE A 243 -13.16 18.01 1.40
C ILE A 243 -14.11 18.83 0.51
N PRO A 244 -14.94 18.18 -0.32
CA PRO A 244 -15.97 18.85 -1.08
C PRO A 244 -17.16 19.16 -0.16
N ILE A 245 -17.60 20.40 -0.16
CA ILE A 245 -18.77 20.86 0.61
C ILE A 245 -19.73 21.59 -0.32
N LYS A 246 -21.02 21.38 -0.10
CA LYS A 246 -22.09 22.04 -0.83
C LYS A 246 -22.35 23.40 -0.17
N ASN A 247 -22.16 24.49 -0.90
CA ASN A 247 -22.47 25.83 -0.39
C ASN A 247 -24.01 26.07 -0.40
N PRO A 248 -24.51 27.15 0.23
CA PRO A 248 -25.94 27.45 0.30
C PRO A 248 -26.64 27.57 -1.07
N GLN A 249 -25.88 27.90 -2.13
CA GLN A 249 -26.35 27.98 -3.51
C GLN A 249 -26.43 26.60 -4.19
N GLY A 250 -25.99 25.54 -3.51
CA GLY A 250 -26.02 24.17 -3.99
C GLY A 250 -24.84 23.76 -4.87
N THR A 251 -23.86 24.63 -5.06
CA THR A 251 -22.63 24.35 -5.80
C THR A 251 -21.57 23.74 -4.88
N ILE A 252 -20.68 22.93 -5.46
CA ILE A 252 -19.65 22.21 -4.71
C ILE A 252 -18.38 23.04 -4.68
N GLU A 253 -17.91 23.33 -3.47
CA GLU A 253 -16.65 23.99 -3.21
C GLU A 253 -15.69 23.01 -2.56
N TRP A 254 -14.43 22.97 -3.02
CA TRP A 254 -13.39 22.19 -2.35
C TRP A 254 -12.73 23.06 -1.29
N CYS A 255 -12.51 22.50 -0.11
CA CYS A 255 -11.93 23.24 1.01
C CYS A 255 -10.88 22.39 1.73
N GLU A 256 -9.75 23.01 2.07
CA GLU A 256 -8.75 22.40 2.94
C GLU A 256 -9.19 22.57 4.39
N TYR A 257 -9.24 21.45 5.11
CA TYR A 257 -9.51 21.39 6.54
C TYR A 257 -8.30 20.89 7.31
N LYS A 258 -8.09 21.48 8.48
CA LYS A 258 -7.15 20.99 9.50
C LYS A 258 -7.83 20.99 10.85
N LYS A 259 -7.89 19.82 11.47
CA LYS A 259 -8.65 19.51 12.68
C LYS A 259 -10.10 19.97 12.57
N SER A 260 -10.74 19.66 11.43
CA SER A 260 -12.08 20.12 11.07
C SER A 260 -12.28 21.63 10.93
N LYS A 261 -11.22 22.44 11.01
CA LYS A 261 -11.28 23.88 10.80
C LYS A 261 -10.93 24.23 9.37
N LEU A 262 -11.76 25.07 8.74
CA LEU A 262 -11.50 25.56 7.40
C LEU A 262 -10.19 26.35 7.36
N VAL A 263 -9.23 25.91 6.56
CA VAL A 263 -7.97 26.61 6.31
C VAL A 263 -8.12 27.55 5.12
N ARG A 264 -8.55 27.02 3.98
CA ARG A 264 -8.75 27.78 2.74
C ARG A 264 -9.64 27.03 1.75
N LYS A 265 -10.18 27.77 0.79
CA LYS A 265 -10.88 27.20 -0.36
C LYS A 265 -9.88 26.72 -1.42
N ALA A 266 -10.31 25.79 -2.25
CA ALA A 266 -9.55 25.21 -3.34
C ALA A 266 -10.46 24.86 -4.52
N LYS A 267 -9.86 24.59 -5.67
CA LYS A 267 -10.54 24.04 -6.85
C LYS A 267 -9.88 22.73 -7.26
N LEU A 268 -10.65 21.65 -7.35
CA LEU A 268 -10.15 20.38 -7.88
C LEU A 268 -9.77 20.54 -9.36
N LEU A 269 -8.53 20.20 -9.70
CA LEU A 269 -8.02 20.20 -11.09
C LEU A 269 -8.01 18.78 -11.68
N ALA A 270 -7.61 17.81 -10.87
CA ALA A 270 -7.54 16.39 -11.20
C ALA A 270 -7.59 15.58 -9.88
N PRO A 271 -7.78 14.24 -9.91
CA PRO A 271 -7.78 13.43 -8.69
C PRO A 271 -6.55 13.72 -7.82
N ASN A 272 -6.79 14.09 -6.56
CA ASN A 272 -5.76 14.49 -5.59
C ASN A 272 -4.92 15.74 -5.95
N ILE A 273 -5.36 16.57 -6.90
CA ILE A 273 -4.66 17.80 -7.34
C ILE A 273 -5.60 19.00 -7.23
N TYR A 274 -5.19 20.01 -6.46
CA TYR A 274 -6.04 21.13 -6.06
C TYR A 274 -5.37 22.47 -6.35
N CYS A 275 -6.05 23.38 -7.03
CA CYS A 275 -5.64 24.78 -7.14
C CYS A 275 -5.95 25.50 -5.82
N LEU A 276 -4.93 26.06 -5.17
CA LEU A 276 -5.05 26.79 -3.90
C LEU A 276 -5.16 28.30 -4.09
N SER A 277 -4.50 28.84 -5.13
CA SER A 277 -4.55 30.27 -5.45
C SER A 277 -4.29 30.49 -6.94
N GLY A 278 -4.77 31.62 -7.46
CA GLY A 278 -4.79 31.90 -8.90
C GLY A 278 -5.96 31.22 -9.61
N ASP A 279 -5.98 31.28 -10.94
CA ASP A 279 -7.02 30.61 -11.75
C ASP A 279 -6.64 29.17 -12.14
N CYS A 280 -5.36 28.81 -12.00
CA CYS A 280 -4.76 27.60 -12.55
C CYS A 280 -5.16 27.36 -14.02
N GLN A 281 -5.31 28.44 -14.79
CA GLN A 281 -5.63 28.43 -16.22
C GLN A 281 -4.60 29.23 -17.00
N ASN A 282 -4.42 30.53 -16.70
CA ASN A 282 -3.59 31.43 -17.49
C ASN A 282 -2.79 32.42 -16.63
N SER A 283 -2.38 32.01 -15.43
CA SER A 283 -1.70 32.89 -14.47
C SER A 283 -0.70 32.13 -13.59
N ALA A 284 0.06 32.89 -12.80
CA ALA A 284 0.81 32.34 -11.67
C ALA A 284 -0.19 31.77 -10.64
N SER A 285 0.05 30.56 -10.19
CA SER A 285 -0.88 29.84 -9.31
C SER A 285 -0.14 28.90 -8.37
N ILE A 286 -0.79 28.57 -7.25
CA ILE A 286 -0.33 27.55 -6.31
C ILE A 286 -1.23 26.33 -6.45
N VAL A 287 -0.63 25.16 -6.62
CA VAL A 287 -1.30 23.87 -6.71
C VAL A 287 -0.81 22.97 -5.58
N TYR A 288 -1.72 22.23 -4.96
CA TYR A 288 -1.41 21.20 -3.98
C TYR A 288 -1.65 19.82 -4.58
N ILE A 289 -0.71 18.92 -4.38
CA ILE A 289 -0.81 17.52 -4.83
C ILE A 289 -0.79 16.66 -3.59
N ASN A 290 -1.86 15.91 -3.34
CA ASN A 290 -2.07 15.19 -2.08
C ASN A 290 -1.34 13.83 -1.99
N ASN A 291 -0.79 13.33 -3.11
CA ASN A 291 -0.17 12.02 -3.16
C ASN A 291 0.90 11.95 -4.25
N ASP A 292 2.06 12.52 -3.94
CA ASP A 292 3.19 12.54 -4.87
C ASP A 292 4.07 11.29 -4.77
N PRO A 293 4.56 10.73 -5.89
CA PRO A 293 5.51 9.63 -5.86
C PRO A 293 6.86 9.96 -5.21
N GLU A 294 7.36 11.20 -5.33
CA GLU A 294 8.63 11.65 -4.74
C GLU A 294 8.46 12.01 -3.27
N PHE A 295 7.37 12.69 -2.91
CA PHE A 295 7.20 13.26 -1.57
C PHE A 295 6.35 12.40 -0.62
N GLY A 296 5.59 11.44 -1.16
CA GLY A 296 4.69 10.56 -0.42
C GLY A 296 3.45 11.25 0.14
N LEU A 297 3.64 12.35 0.88
CA LEU A 297 2.63 13.21 1.46
C LEU A 297 2.54 14.54 0.70
N GLY A 298 1.38 15.19 0.77
CA GLY A 298 1.07 16.26 -0.15
C GLY A 298 1.92 17.52 -0.02
N TYR A 299 2.12 18.20 -1.14
CA TYR A 299 3.05 19.31 -1.28
C TYR A 299 2.48 20.43 -2.16
N GLU A 300 2.91 21.66 -1.90
CA GLU A 300 2.53 22.84 -2.66
C GLU A 300 3.57 23.14 -3.75
N LEU A 301 3.07 23.32 -4.96
CA LEU A 301 3.79 23.74 -6.15
C LEU A 301 3.36 25.15 -6.53
N SER A 302 4.33 26.04 -6.72
CA SER A 302 4.10 27.40 -7.22
C SER A 302 4.71 27.55 -8.60
N GLY A 303 3.95 28.05 -9.57
CA GLY A 303 4.43 28.25 -10.94
C GLY A 303 3.37 28.88 -11.83
N THR A 304 3.55 28.81 -13.15
CA THR A 304 2.65 29.46 -14.12
C THR A 304 1.87 28.45 -14.95
N PHE A 305 0.62 28.75 -15.25
CA PHE A 305 -0.24 27.94 -16.12
C PHE A 305 -0.58 28.66 -17.43
N LYS A 306 -0.77 27.89 -18.49
CA LYS A 306 -1.36 28.35 -19.76
C LYS A 306 -2.33 27.29 -20.28
N ASN A 307 -3.59 27.68 -20.49
CA ASN A 307 -4.70 26.79 -20.81
C ASN A 307 -4.78 25.57 -19.89
N GLY A 308 -4.59 25.78 -18.58
CA GLY A 308 -4.65 24.73 -17.56
C GLY A 308 -3.44 23.78 -17.54
N ASN A 309 -2.45 23.99 -18.42
CA ASN A 309 -1.22 23.22 -18.44
C ASN A 309 -0.10 24.00 -17.73
N PRO A 310 0.71 23.34 -16.89
CA PRO A 310 1.87 23.98 -16.28
C PRO A 310 2.90 24.34 -17.34
N ILE A 311 3.47 25.53 -17.24
CA ILE A 311 4.53 26.05 -18.13
C ILE A 311 5.68 26.64 -17.33
N GLY A 312 6.90 26.48 -17.86
CA GLY A 312 8.12 26.93 -17.19
C GLY A 312 8.45 26.10 -15.94
N ASP A 313 9.22 26.71 -15.04
CA ASP A 313 9.64 26.08 -13.82
C ASP A 313 8.61 26.30 -12.69
N PHE A 314 8.49 25.26 -11.88
CA PHE A 314 7.72 25.29 -10.64
C PHE A 314 8.66 25.15 -9.46
N THR A 315 8.28 25.73 -8.34
CA THR A 315 8.97 25.60 -7.05
C THR A 315 8.10 24.83 -6.09
N ALA A 316 8.68 23.83 -5.42
CA ALA A 316 8.07 23.17 -4.26
C ALA A 316 8.98 23.24 -3.05
N ASN A 317 8.38 23.47 -1.89
CA ASN A 317 9.04 23.41 -0.60
C ASN A 317 8.51 22.17 0.14
N GLY A 318 9.40 21.29 0.57
CA GLY A 318 9.04 20.00 1.15
C GLY A 318 9.83 19.66 2.40
N LYS A 319 9.48 18.53 3.00
CA LYS A 319 10.27 17.87 4.05
C LYS A 319 10.52 16.42 3.67
N ASP A 320 11.67 15.88 4.06
CA ASP A 320 11.97 14.45 3.87
C ASP A 320 11.43 13.61 5.04
N ALA A 321 11.64 12.29 4.97
CA ALA A 321 11.15 11.33 5.98
C ALA A 321 11.68 11.58 7.40
N ILE A 322 12.79 12.32 7.55
CA ILE A 322 13.34 12.71 8.86
C ILE A 322 13.09 14.19 9.20
N GLY A 323 12.23 14.86 8.43
CA GLY A 323 11.76 16.22 8.70
C GLY A 323 12.66 17.35 8.18
N ARG A 324 13.73 17.06 7.44
CA ARG A 324 14.61 18.10 6.87
C ARG A 324 13.92 18.81 5.72
N LYS A 325 14.05 20.13 5.69
CA LYS A 325 13.46 20.98 4.66
C LYS A 325 14.33 21.02 3.40
N TYR A 326 13.67 21.06 2.24
CA TYR A 326 14.31 21.30 0.95
C TYR A 326 13.39 22.08 0.03
N THR A 327 14.00 22.68 -0.99
CA THR A 327 13.34 23.33 -2.12
C THR A 327 13.71 22.59 -3.40
N ILE A 328 12.75 22.31 -4.26
CA ILE A 328 12.99 21.81 -5.62
C ILE A 328 12.40 22.78 -6.64
N VAL A 329 13.17 23.06 -7.70
CA VAL A 329 12.82 23.94 -8.80
C VAL A 329 13.04 23.23 -10.12
N GLY A 330 12.05 23.23 -11.00
CA GLY A 330 12.20 22.70 -12.35
C GLY A 330 10.87 22.55 -13.09
N PRO A 331 10.90 22.09 -14.34
CA PRO A 331 9.69 21.87 -15.11
C PRO A 331 8.88 20.74 -14.49
N ILE A 332 7.56 20.81 -14.65
CA ILE A 332 6.66 19.71 -14.30
C ILE A 332 5.92 19.21 -15.53
N LYS A 333 5.67 17.91 -15.58
CA LYS A 333 4.83 17.24 -16.58
C LYS A 333 3.86 16.33 -15.85
N ASN A 334 2.56 16.44 -16.17
CA ASN A 334 1.50 15.73 -15.45
C ASN A 334 1.56 15.95 -13.94
N TYR A 335 1.84 17.19 -13.51
CA TYR A 335 1.97 17.57 -12.10
C TYR A 335 3.14 16.93 -11.34
N VAL A 336 4.11 16.34 -12.03
CA VAL A 336 5.31 15.76 -11.42
C VAL A 336 6.57 16.39 -12.02
N PHE A 337 7.61 16.60 -11.21
CA PHE A 337 8.90 17.12 -11.69
C PHE A 337 9.48 16.26 -12.81
N HIS A 338 9.92 16.94 -13.88
CA HIS A 338 10.37 16.31 -15.11
C HIS A 338 11.41 17.18 -15.82
N GLY A 339 12.41 16.54 -16.44
CA GLY A 339 13.52 17.23 -17.06
C GLY A 339 14.48 17.80 -16.02
N LYS A 340 15.20 18.87 -16.37
CA LYS A 340 16.26 19.43 -15.52
C LYS A 340 15.67 20.13 -14.30
N CYS A 341 15.90 19.58 -13.12
CA CYS A 341 15.48 20.15 -11.84
C CYS A 341 16.69 20.40 -10.93
N THR A 342 16.54 21.36 -10.03
CA THR A 342 17.47 21.67 -8.95
C THR A 342 16.77 21.44 -7.61
N LYS A 343 17.33 20.59 -6.74
CA LYS A 343 16.83 20.32 -5.39
C LYS A 343 17.89 20.68 -4.36
N ALA A 344 17.60 21.59 -3.44
CA ALA A 344 18.53 22.09 -2.43
C ALA A 344 17.94 21.92 -1.02
N TYR A 345 18.73 21.46 -0.07
CA TYR A 345 18.32 21.31 1.33
C TYR A 345 18.66 22.58 2.14
N ASP A 346 17.72 23.06 2.95
CA ASP A 346 17.90 24.34 3.67
C ASP A 346 18.99 24.23 4.77
N ASN A 347 19.04 23.08 5.44
CA ASN A 347 19.89 22.84 6.61
C ASN A 347 21.05 21.88 6.32
N TYR A 348 21.28 21.56 5.05
CA TYR A 348 22.31 20.60 4.67
C TYR A 348 22.95 21.11 3.38
N PRO A 349 24.28 21.14 3.25
CA PRO A 349 24.98 21.65 2.06
C PRO A 349 24.90 20.63 0.92
N VAL A 350 23.67 20.24 0.58
CA VAL A 350 23.33 19.30 -0.49
C VAL A 350 22.46 20.00 -1.50
N ALA A 351 23.00 20.07 -2.71
CA ALA A 351 22.29 20.48 -3.91
C ALA A 351 22.36 19.36 -4.94
N ILE A 352 21.23 19.07 -5.56
CA ILE A 352 21.06 18.07 -6.60
C ILE A 352 20.64 18.81 -7.85
N ILE A 353 21.36 18.61 -8.96
CA ILE A 353 21.01 19.18 -10.25
C ILE A 353 21.00 18.05 -11.26
N GLY A 354 19.86 17.79 -11.90
CA GLY A 354 19.78 16.66 -12.81
C GLY A 354 18.46 16.52 -13.55
N ASP A 355 18.41 15.52 -14.42
CA ASP A 355 17.24 15.12 -15.18
C ASP A 355 16.35 14.22 -14.30
N TYR A 356 15.09 14.64 -14.16
CA TYR A 356 14.04 13.93 -13.44
C TYR A 356 13.06 13.28 -14.42
N GLU A 357 12.64 12.07 -14.10
CA GLU A 357 11.53 11.40 -14.77
C GLU A 357 10.54 10.88 -13.73
N GLN A 358 9.26 11.25 -13.87
CA GLN A 358 8.21 10.89 -12.91
C GLN A 358 8.59 11.27 -11.45
N GLY A 359 9.24 12.41 -11.26
CA GLY A 359 9.64 12.91 -9.94
C GLY A 359 10.88 12.24 -9.37
N ILE A 360 11.52 11.34 -10.13
CA ILE A 360 12.70 10.63 -9.67
C ILE A 360 13.90 11.14 -10.47
N LEU A 361 14.96 11.54 -9.76
CA LEU A 361 16.26 11.84 -10.38
C LEU A 361 16.78 10.60 -11.13
N VAL A 362 16.93 10.71 -12.44
CA VAL A 362 17.46 9.64 -13.30
C VAL A 362 18.94 9.85 -13.55
N LYS A 363 19.38 11.10 -13.78
CA LYS A 363 20.78 11.44 -14.07
C LYS A 363 21.09 12.83 -13.53
N GLY A 364 22.28 13.08 -13.02
CA GLY A 364 22.61 14.42 -12.53
C GLY A 364 23.85 14.47 -11.65
N ASN A 365 23.94 15.50 -10.82
CA ASN A 365 25.03 15.74 -9.92
C ASN A 365 24.51 16.04 -8.52
N PHE A 366 25.04 15.36 -7.50
CA PHE A 366 24.96 15.81 -6.12
C PHE A 366 26.20 16.64 -5.80
N THR A 367 26.01 17.76 -5.14
CA THR A 367 27.08 18.49 -4.46
C THR A 367 26.84 18.35 -2.97
N ILE A 368 27.76 17.74 -2.23
CA ILE A 368 27.66 17.49 -0.77
C ILE A 368 28.94 18.02 -0.13
N GLU A 369 28.88 19.06 0.69
CA GLU A 369 30.06 19.59 1.38
C GLU A 369 31.26 19.83 0.42
N ASN A 370 30.98 20.39 -0.77
CA ASN A 370 31.95 20.60 -1.88
C ASN A 370 32.43 19.34 -2.61
N THR A 371 31.87 18.18 -2.32
CA THR A 371 32.14 16.94 -3.06
C THR A 371 31.09 16.74 -4.14
N LEU A 372 31.54 16.50 -5.38
CA LEU A 372 30.69 16.21 -6.53
C LEU A 372 30.49 14.70 -6.66
N VAL A 373 29.24 14.27 -6.73
CA VAL A 373 28.86 12.90 -7.09
C VAL A 373 28.05 12.95 -8.38
N GLU A 374 28.58 12.34 -9.44
CA GLU A 374 27.89 12.19 -10.72
C GLU A 374 26.97 10.97 -10.67
N ILE A 375 25.71 11.15 -11.01
CA ILE A 375 24.68 10.11 -10.98
C ILE A 375 24.35 9.70 -12.39
N GLU A 376 24.46 8.41 -12.65
CA GLU A 376 24.20 7.82 -13.96
C GLU A 376 22.78 7.28 -14.08
N ARG A 377 22.26 6.67 -13.00
CA ARG A 377 20.92 6.05 -12.96
C ARG A 377 20.39 5.90 -11.54
N ASN A 378 19.08 5.72 -11.41
CA ASN A 378 18.43 5.22 -10.19
C ASN A 378 18.04 3.74 -10.35
N LYS A 379 18.27 2.93 -9.31
CA LYS A 379 17.82 1.54 -9.23
C LYS A 379 17.19 1.28 -7.86
N GLN A 380 15.89 1.02 -7.83
CA GLN A 380 15.13 0.66 -6.62
C GLN A 380 15.33 1.65 -5.45
N GLY A 381 15.36 2.96 -5.74
CA GLY A 381 15.50 4.00 -4.71
C GLY A 381 16.95 4.27 -4.29
N LYS A 382 17.93 3.57 -4.86
CA LYS A 382 19.36 3.91 -4.73
C LYS A 382 19.87 4.58 -5.99
N TYR A 383 20.75 5.56 -5.82
CA TYR A 383 21.43 6.20 -6.94
C TYR A 383 22.71 5.45 -7.26
N ILE A 384 22.97 5.20 -8.54
CA ILE A 384 24.23 4.60 -9.00
C ILE A 384 25.02 5.70 -9.68
N GLY A 385 26.27 5.89 -9.24
CA GLY A 385 27.07 7.00 -9.68
C GLY A 385 28.55 6.88 -9.39
N LYS A 386 29.24 8.01 -9.50
CA LYS A 386 30.67 8.18 -9.32
C LYS A 386 30.98 9.40 -8.44
N GLN A 387 31.74 9.21 -7.37
CA GLN A 387 32.24 10.29 -6.52
C GLN A 387 33.74 10.41 -6.69
N VAL A 388 34.24 11.59 -7.08
CA VAL A 388 35.68 11.86 -7.14
C VAL A 388 36.13 12.45 -5.81
N PHE A 389 37.14 11.85 -5.19
CA PHE A 389 37.69 12.36 -3.94
C PHE A 389 38.70 13.48 -4.22
N PRO A 390 38.72 14.57 -3.42
CA PRO A 390 39.77 15.57 -3.54
C PRO A 390 41.13 14.94 -3.25
N ARG A 391 42.16 15.35 -4.01
CA ARG A 391 43.54 14.91 -3.76
C ARG A 391 43.98 15.40 -2.38
N SER A 392 44.27 14.48 -1.47
CA SER A 392 44.86 14.83 -0.18
C SER A 392 46.36 15.06 -0.34
N ASN A 393 46.92 16.08 0.33
CA ASN A 393 48.33 16.44 0.22
C ASN A 393 49.25 15.63 1.16
N GLN A 394 48.75 14.63 1.91
CA GLN A 394 49.56 13.94 2.94
C GLN A 394 49.28 12.43 3.05
N TYR A 395 50.32 11.64 2.74
CA TYR A 395 50.70 10.34 3.33
C TYR A 395 49.73 9.15 3.40
N THR A 396 48.57 9.19 2.75
CA THR A 396 47.69 7.99 2.64
C THR A 396 47.49 7.57 1.18
N PRO A 397 47.28 6.28 0.87
CA PRO A 397 46.98 5.86 -0.50
C PRO A 397 45.74 6.59 -0.99
N ASN A 398 45.97 7.58 -1.87
CA ASN A 398 44.94 8.49 -2.34
C ASN A 398 43.87 7.68 -3.09
N SER A 399 42.72 7.49 -2.47
CA SER A 399 41.56 7.04 -3.23
C SER A 399 41.23 8.10 -4.28
N ARG A 400 41.03 7.65 -5.52
CA ARG A 400 40.82 8.51 -6.69
C ARG A 400 39.34 8.80 -6.88
N TYR A 401 38.52 7.75 -6.83
CA TYR A 401 37.07 7.86 -6.94
C TYR A 401 36.39 6.60 -6.38
N TYR A 402 35.10 6.72 -6.10
CA TYR A 402 34.21 5.62 -5.80
C TYR A 402 33.16 5.50 -6.91
N GLU A 403 32.85 4.28 -7.34
CA GLU A 403 31.73 3.96 -8.23
C GLU A 403 30.82 2.95 -7.55
N GLY A 404 29.53 3.26 -7.46
CA GLY A 404 28.59 2.38 -6.77
C GLY A 404 27.29 3.05 -6.37
N GLU A 405 26.68 2.47 -5.34
CA GLU A 405 25.40 2.89 -4.81
C GLU A 405 25.55 4.04 -3.79
N PHE A 406 24.64 5.00 -3.89
CA PHE A 406 24.49 6.13 -3.00
C PHE A 406 23.05 6.19 -2.48
N ASN A 407 22.91 6.63 -1.24
CA ASN A 407 21.59 6.92 -0.67
C ASN A 407 21.04 8.26 -1.19
N SER A 408 19.85 8.66 -0.73
CA SER A 408 19.19 9.90 -1.15
C SER A 408 19.88 11.20 -0.74
N PHE A 409 20.96 11.10 0.03
CA PHE A 409 21.81 12.22 0.45
C PHE A 409 23.18 12.20 -0.25
N GLY A 410 23.34 11.29 -1.21
CA GLY A 410 24.58 11.08 -1.95
C GLY A 410 25.73 10.55 -1.10
N GLN A 411 25.43 9.90 0.03
CA GLN A 411 26.43 9.17 0.82
C GLN A 411 26.59 7.76 0.24
N ILE A 412 27.84 7.27 0.22
CA ILE A 412 28.18 5.90 -0.19
C ILE A 412 27.37 4.89 0.63
N SER A 413 26.52 4.11 -0.04
CA SER A 413 25.60 3.18 0.61
C SER A 413 25.24 1.99 -0.28
N GLY A 414 25.49 0.76 0.18
CA GLY A 414 25.22 -0.48 -0.55
C GLY A 414 26.43 -1.01 -1.29
N LYS A 415 26.23 -1.49 -2.52
CA LYS A 415 27.33 -2.08 -3.31
C LYS A 415 28.15 -1.02 -4.04
N GLY A 416 29.48 -1.13 -3.99
CA GLY A 416 30.37 -0.31 -4.82
C GLY A 416 31.85 -0.57 -4.63
N THR A 417 32.65 0.11 -5.44
CA THR A 417 34.09 -0.07 -5.55
C THR A 417 34.81 1.26 -5.42
N VAL A 418 35.82 1.32 -4.55
CA VAL A 418 36.77 2.42 -4.45
C VAL A 418 37.98 2.12 -5.32
N TYR A 419 38.41 3.10 -6.11
CA TYR A 419 39.57 3.01 -6.98
C TYR A 419 40.68 3.92 -6.46
N PHE A 420 41.90 3.40 -6.31
CA PHE A 420 43.05 4.15 -5.82
C PHE A 420 43.95 4.64 -6.97
N GLU A 421 44.68 5.74 -6.77
CA GLU A 421 45.65 6.26 -7.77
C GLU A 421 46.73 5.21 -8.13
N THR A 422 47.05 4.33 -7.20
CA THR A 422 48.02 3.23 -7.35
C THR A 422 47.50 2.06 -8.20
N GLY A 423 46.26 2.11 -8.67
CA GLY A 423 45.63 1.04 -9.46
C GLY A 423 44.99 -0.08 -8.65
N TYR A 424 44.97 0.04 -7.32
CA TYR A 424 44.28 -0.89 -6.44
C TYR A 424 42.77 -0.60 -6.46
N THR A 425 41.97 -1.58 -6.07
CA THR A 425 40.52 -1.43 -5.86
C THR A 425 40.08 -2.02 -4.54
N LEU A 426 38.98 -1.48 -4.00
CA LEU A 426 38.33 -1.99 -2.80
C LEU A 426 36.83 -2.13 -3.05
N GLU A 427 36.37 -3.35 -3.26
CA GLU A 427 34.95 -3.66 -3.47
C GLU A 427 34.27 -4.00 -2.15
N ALA A 428 33.06 -3.50 -1.92
CA ALA A 428 32.18 -3.99 -0.86
C ALA A 428 30.71 -3.99 -1.30
N THR A 429 29.90 -4.81 -0.63
CA THR A 429 28.47 -4.99 -0.93
C THR A 429 27.55 -4.26 0.04
N ASP A 430 28.09 -3.77 1.14
CA ASP A 430 27.35 -3.32 2.34
C ASP A 430 27.81 -1.94 2.84
N TRP A 431 28.31 -1.07 1.95
CA TRP A 431 28.71 0.27 2.36
C TRP A 431 27.60 0.99 3.13
N SER A 432 27.96 1.68 4.19
CA SER A 432 27.06 2.51 4.99
C SER A 432 27.84 3.71 5.50
N ASN A 433 27.57 4.88 4.91
CA ASN A 433 28.29 6.12 5.19
C ASN A 433 29.82 5.96 5.06
N GLY A 434 30.26 5.29 3.99
CA GLY A 434 31.68 5.03 3.74
C GLY A 434 32.32 3.95 4.63
N LYS A 435 31.54 3.22 5.43
CA LYS A 435 32.01 2.06 6.22
C LYS A 435 31.49 0.77 5.62
N SER A 436 32.31 -0.27 5.62
CA SER A 436 31.89 -1.62 5.24
C SER A 436 32.44 -2.63 6.23
N SER A 437 31.64 -3.65 6.51
CA SER A 437 31.98 -4.73 7.43
C SER A 437 32.64 -5.93 6.75
N THR A 438 32.82 -5.88 5.43
CA THR A 438 33.57 -6.85 4.63
C THR A 438 33.90 -6.23 3.28
N CYS A 439 35.18 -6.22 2.92
CA CYS A 439 35.66 -5.60 1.70
C CYS A 439 36.74 -6.47 1.05
N THR A 440 36.79 -6.46 -0.28
CA THR A 440 37.80 -7.18 -1.05
C THR A 440 38.77 -6.17 -1.64
N PHE A 441 40.00 -6.20 -1.17
CA PHE A 441 41.09 -5.39 -1.67
C PHE A 441 41.78 -6.12 -2.82
N THR A 442 41.85 -5.51 -3.99
CA THR A 442 42.50 -6.10 -5.18
C THR A 442 43.66 -5.22 -5.63
N ARG A 443 44.80 -5.87 -5.85
CA ARG A 443 46.05 -5.26 -6.30
C ARG A 443 46.07 -5.12 -7.83
N PRO A 444 46.93 -4.25 -8.40
CA PRO A 444 47.07 -4.11 -9.85
C PRO A 444 47.48 -5.41 -10.58
N ASP A 445 48.20 -6.30 -9.89
CA ASP A 445 48.59 -7.64 -10.37
C ASP A 445 47.48 -8.69 -10.23
N LYS A 446 46.25 -8.26 -9.88
CA LYS A 446 45.03 -9.06 -9.68
C LYS A 446 45.06 -10.00 -8.47
N TYR A 447 46.02 -9.87 -7.57
CA TYR A 447 45.94 -10.55 -6.28
C TYR A 447 44.89 -9.89 -5.38
N SER A 448 44.00 -10.68 -4.77
CA SER A 448 42.91 -10.18 -3.93
C SER A 448 43.00 -10.71 -2.50
N GLU A 449 42.88 -9.83 -1.52
CA GLU A 449 42.73 -10.17 -0.10
C GLU A 449 41.36 -9.72 0.40
N SER A 450 40.71 -10.54 1.24
CA SER A 450 39.47 -10.16 1.91
C SER A 450 39.80 -9.57 3.27
N ASP A 451 39.41 -8.32 3.49
CA ASP A 451 39.55 -7.60 4.75
C ASP A 451 38.20 -7.53 5.48
N PHE A 452 38.24 -7.62 6.81
CA PHE A 452 37.03 -7.70 7.65
C PHE A 452 36.43 -6.34 8.04
N TYR A 453 37.11 -5.22 7.81
CA TYR A 453 36.55 -3.90 8.09
C TYR A 453 37.26 -2.81 7.27
N CYS A 454 36.47 -2.02 6.55
CA CYS A 454 36.97 -0.95 5.71
C CYS A 454 36.26 0.36 5.99
N HIS A 455 37.03 1.44 6.03
CA HIS A 455 36.52 2.80 6.15
C HIS A 455 37.10 3.70 5.05
N VAL A 456 36.22 4.46 4.41
CA VAL A 456 36.50 5.41 3.35
C VAL A 456 35.84 6.73 3.76
N TYR A 457 36.65 7.69 4.20
CA TYR A 457 36.15 9.01 4.58
C TYR A 457 37.10 10.08 4.05
N GLY A 458 36.58 11.08 3.34
CA GLY A 458 37.37 12.21 2.84
C GLY A 458 38.55 11.84 1.94
N GLY A 459 38.47 10.71 1.23
CA GLY A 459 39.55 10.23 0.37
C GLY A 459 40.61 9.35 1.06
N THR A 460 40.51 9.18 2.38
CA THR A 460 41.44 8.38 3.17
C THR A 460 40.89 6.99 3.46
N TYR A 461 41.73 5.97 3.22
CA TYR A 461 41.48 4.60 3.60
C TYR A 461 42.19 4.27 4.91
N TYR A 462 41.44 3.72 5.87
CA TYR A 462 42.01 3.15 7.09
C TYR A 462 41.75 1.65 7.15
N ARG A 463 42.83 0.86 7.10
CA ARG A 463 42.79 -0.55 7.48
C ARG A 463 42.85 -0.60 9.01
N SER A 464 41.70 -0.76 9.64
CA SER A 464 41.64 -1.04 11.07
C SER A 464 41.62 -2.56 11.24
N LEU A 465 42.67 -3.11 11.86
CA LEU A 465 42.55 -4.41 12.53
C LEU A 465 41.64 -4.18 13.75
N GLY A 466 40.33 -4.15 13.51
CA GLY A 466 39.34 -3.87 14.55
C GLY A 466 39.53 -4.80 15.74
N ASN A 467 39.38 -4.27 16.95
CA ASN A 467 39.32 -5.12 18.14
C ASN A 467 38.13 -6.09 17.97
N GLN A 468 38.35 -7.38 18.24
CA GLN A 468 37.39 -8.47 18.05
C GLN A 468 35.96 -8.13 18.55
N ARG A 469 35.84 -7.35 19.62
CA ARG A 469 34.57 -6.95 20.24
C ARG A 469 33.72 -6.02 19.36
N GLU A 470 34.32 -5.15 18.55
CA GLU A 470 33.58 -4.34 17.56
C GLU A 470 33.18 -5.19 16.35
N LEU A 471 34.04 -6.11 15.92
CA LEU A 471 33.72 -7.06 14.84
C LEU A 471 32.53 -7.96 15.24
N ASP A 472 32.53 -8.45 16.46
CA ASP A 472 31.43 -9.25 17.02
C ASP A 472 30.14 -8.43 17.13
N TYR A 473 30.22 -7.15 17.50
CA TYR A 473 29.05 -6.25 17.56
C TYR A 473 28.41 -6.04 16.17
N TYR A 474 29.21 -5.75 15.13
CA TYR A 474 28.68 -5.56 13.77
C TYR A 474 28.26 -6.89 13.11
N ALA A 475 28.91 -8.01 13.43
CA ALA A 475 28.48 -9.34 12.99
C ALA A 475 27.14 -9.75 13.63
N ALA A 476 26.96 -9.49 14.92
CA ALA A 476 25.68 -9.70 15.61
C ALA A 476 24.58 -8.80 15.05
N LYS A 477 24.90 -7.54 14.74
CA LYS A 477 23.97 -6.62 14.07
C LYS A 477 23.59 -7.11 12.66
N ARG A 478 24.54 -7.61 11.86
CA ARG A 478 24.27 -8.27 10.56
C ARG A 478 23.36 -9.49 10.71
N ALA A 479 23.64 -10.36 11.67
CA ALA A 479 22.79 -11.54 11.91
C ALA A 479 21.35 -11.14 12.28
N GLN A 480 21.16 -10.08 13.06
CA GLN A 480 19.83 -9.53 13.34
C GLN A 480 19.18 -8.89 12.12
N GLU A 481 19.90 -8.08 11.35
CA GLU A 481 19.36 -7.44 10.13
C GLU A 481 19.04 -8.46 9.03
N ASP A 482 19.83 -9.51 8.90
CA ASP A 482 19.60 -10.60 7.94
C ASP A 482 18.47 -11.53 8.39
N GLN A 483 18.33 -11.80 9.70
CA GLN A 483 17.14 -12.47 10.24
C GLN A 483 15.88 -11.63 10.00
N ALA A 484 15.94 -10.32 10.22
CA ALA A 484 14.83 -9.40 9.95
C ALA A 484 14.49 -9.38 8.44
N ARG A 485 15.50 -9.27 7.56
CA ARG A 485 15.31 -9.32 6.10
C ARG A 485 14.77 -10.66 5.64
N GLN A 486 15.27 -11.78 6.16
CA GLN A 486 14.75 -13.10 5.77
C GLN A 486 13.32 -13.30 6.26
N GLN A 487 12.98 -12.84 7.47
CA GLN A 487 11.58 -12.81 7.92
C GLN A 487 10.72 -11.90 7.03
N GLU A 488 11.22 -10.74 6.61
CA GLU A 488 10.50 -9.82 5.74
C GLU A 488 10.33 -10.36 4.31
N ILE A 489 11.36 -11.01 3.76
CA ILE A 489 11.32 -11.68 2.45
C ILE A 489 10.39 -12.90 2.48
N VAL A 490 10.43 -13.72 3.53
CA VAL A 490 9.49 -14.84 3.72
C VAL A 490 8.07 -14.32 3.89
N ASN A 491 7.88 -13.22 4.63
CA ASN A 491 6.58 -12.54 4.78
C ASN A 491 6.13 -11.78 3.52
N GLN A 492 7.00 -11.43 2.57
CA GLN A 492 6.60 -10.82 1.29
C GLN A 492 6.31 -11.89 0.23
N THR A 493 7.16 -12.91 0.13
CA THR A 493 7.02 -13.99 -0.88
C THR A 493 5.87 -14.96 -0.57
N GLN A 494 5.43 -15.09 0.69
CA GLN A 494 4.19 -15.82 0.99
C GLN A 494 2.92 -15.11 0.50
N TYR A 495 2.99 -13.80 0.22
CA TYR A 495 1.79 -12.97 0.06
C TYR A 495 1.71 -12.19 -1.24
N GLU A 496 2.70 -12.24 -2.15
CA GLU A 496 2.65 -11.50 -3.42
C GLU A 496 2.95 -12.40 -4.62
N THR A 497 2.12 -12.31 -5.66
CA THR A 497 2.31 -12.97 -6.95
C THR A 497 2.38 -11.94 -8.06
N GLN A 498 3.09 -12.27 -9.14
CA GLN A 498 3.17 -11.40 -10.31
C GLN A 498 1.76 -11.11 -10.83
N CYS A 499 1.44 -9.83 -11.02
CA CYS A 499 0.12 -9.44 -11.49
C CYS A 499 -0.10 -10.00 -12.90
N HIS A 500 -0.98 -11.00 -13.01
CA HIS A 500 -1.30 -11.66 -14.28
C HIS A 500 -1.81 -10.67 -15.34
N LYS A 501 -2.45 -9.58 -14.90
CA LYS A 501 -3.10 -8.60 -15.79
C LYS A 501 -2.15 -7.62 -16.46
N CYS A 502 -0.97 -7.39 -15.88
CA CYS A 502 0.08 -6.56 -16.49
C CYS A 502 1.40 -7.31 -16.64
N GLU A 503 1.40 -8.62 -16.43
CA GLU A 503 2.57 -9.50 -16.50
C GLU A 503 3.76 -8.94 -15.70
N GLY A 504 3.53 -8.42 -14.51
CA GLY A 504 4.62 -7.86 -13.68
C GLY A 504 5.03 -6.43 -14.02
N SER A 505 4.56 -5.85 -15.12
CA SER A 505 5.06 -4.54 -15.58
C SER A 505 4.47 -3.33 -14.83
N GLY A 506 3.43 -3.53 -14.03
CA GLY A 506 2.75 -2.44 -13.31
C GLY A 506 1.90 -1.54 -14.19
N VAL A 507 1.96 -1.69 -15.53
CA VAL A 507 1.30 -0.81 -16.48
C VAL A 507 0.57 -1.61 -17.55
N VAL A 508 -0.55 -1.10 -18.04
CA VAL A 508 -1.25 -1.71 -19.17
C VAL A 508 -0.63 -1.15 -20.44
N LYS A 509 0.06 -2.02 -21.19
CA LYS A 509 0.67 -1.70 -22.48
C LYS A 509 -0.29 -2.14 -23.58
N ILE A 510 -0.72 -1.20 -24.43
CA ILE A 510 -1.48 -1.54 -25.63
C ILE A 510 -0.62 -1.36 -26.88
N GLN A 511 -1.04 -2.00 -27.96
CA GLN A 511 -0.40 -1.86 -29.26
C GLN A 511 -0.40 -0.40 -29.70
N CYS A 512 0.76 0.12 -30.07
CA CYS A 512 0.90 1.50 -30.51
C CYS A 512 0.08 1.72 -31.79
N PRO A 513 -0.90 2.65 -31.80
CA PRO A 513 -1.76 2.87 -32.95
C PRO A 513 -0.99 3.42 -34.14
N MET A 514 0.10 4.17 -33.88
CA MET A 514 0.90 4.83 -34.91
C MET A 514 1.75 3.86 -35.73
N CYS A 515 2.28 2.80 -35.11
CA CYS A 515 3.09 1.79 -35.81
C CYS A 515 2.42 0.42 -35.87
N LYS A 516 1.17 0.29 -35.38
CA LYS A 516 0.44 -0.97 -35.27
C LYS A 516 1.29 -2.11 -34.70
N GLY A 517 2.04 -1.86 -33.63
CA GLY A 517 2.89 -2.89 -33.01
C GLY A 517 4.29 -3.05 -33.61
N ALA A 518 4.60 -2.44 -34.76
CA ALA A 518 5.84 -2.69 -35.46
C ALA A 518 7.08 -2.01 -34.84
N GLY A 519 6.90 -0.94 -34.06
CA GLY A 519 8.00 -0.13 -33.51
C GLY A 519 8.59 0.89 -34.49
N TYR A 520 8.26 0.81 -35.78
CA TYR A 520 8.70 1.75 -36.82
C TYR A 520 7.52 2.15 -37.73
N ARG A 521 7.63 3.32 -38.36
CA ARG A 521 6.57 3.90 -39.21
C ARG A 521 6.80 3.47 -40.66
N LYS A 522 6.01 2.52 -41.15
CA LYS A 522 6.09 2.03 -42.55
C LYS A 522 5.63 3.04 -43.59
N ASP A 523 4.87 4.05 -43.16
CA ASP A 523 4.37 5.16 -43.96
C ASP A 523 5.35 6.34 -44.02
N GLN A 524 6.52 6.22 -43.38
CA GLN A 524 7.60 7.19 -43.46
C GLN A 524 8.85 6.49 -43.97
N VAL A 525 9.52 7.09 -44.93
CA VAL A 525 10.81 6.62 -45.44
C VAL A 525 11.73 7.83 -45.37
N THR A 526 12.85 7.69 -44.69
CA THR A 526 13.85 8.77 -44.65
C THR A 526 14.54 8.85 -46.01
N TYR A 527 14.47 10.01 -46.64
CA TYR A 527 15.13 10.27 -47.92
C TYR A 527 16.34 11.17 -47.67
N ASP A 528 17.54 10.66 -47.95
CA ASP A 528 18.76 11.47 -47.92
C ASP A 528 18.85 12.28 -49.21
N ARG A 529 18.72 13.60 -49.08
CA ARG A 529 18.67 14.54 -50.20
C ARG A 529 20.02 14.74 -50.89
N HIS A 530 21.13 14.31 -50.28
CA HIS A 530 22.47 14.47 -50.82
C HIS A 530 22.98 13.21 -51.50
N THR A 531 22.62 12.02 -51.02
CA THR A 531 23.05 10.74 -51.61
C THR A 531 21.99 10.10 -52.50
N GLY A 532 20.74 10.58 -52.47
CA GLY A 532 19.63 10.02 -53.23
C GLY A 532 19.16 8.65 -52.73
N THR A 533 19.69 8.16 -51.60
CA THR A 533 19.33 6.85 -51.03
C THR A 533 18.15 6.97 -50.07
N THR A 534 17.15 6.10 -50.25
CA THR A 534 16.08 5.87 -49.28
C THR A 534 16.60 5.03 -48.11
N GLY A 535 16.64 5.63 -46.92
CA GLY A 535 16.88 4.94 -45.65
C GLY A 535 15.66 4.14 -45.19
N GLY A 536 15.87 3.21 -44.26
CA GLY A 536 14.81 2.38 -43.69
C GLY A 536 13.71 3.20 -42.97
N PRO A 537 12.55 2.57 -42.67
CA PRO A 537 11.45 3.25 -41.99
C PRO A 537 11.91 3.73 -40.60
N PRO A 538 11.64 5.00 -40.23
CA PRO A 538 12.13 5.57 -38.99
C PRO A 538 11.42 4.95 -37.78
N THR A 539 12.15 4.89 -36.66
CA THR A 539 11.62 4.46 -35.37
C THR A 539 10.40 5.29 -34.98
N CYS A 540 9.33 4.62 -34.52
CA CYS A 540 8.10 5.29 -34.16
C CYS A 540 8.30 6.11 -32.88
N SER A 541 8.38 7.44 -33.03
CA SER A 541 8.56 8.40 -31.94
C SER A 541 7.50 8.28 -30.83
N HIS A 542 6.28 7.86 -31.18
CA HIS A 542 5.18 7.71 -30.23
C HIS A 542 5.34 6.54 -29.24
N CYS A 543 6.12 5.50 -29.58
CA CYS A 543 6.37 4.35 -28.70
C CYS A 543 7.87 4.11 -28.45
N GLY A 544 8.74 5.00 -28.95
CA GLY A 544 10.19 4.87 -28.82
C GLY A 544 10.74 3.56 -29.39
N GLY A 545 10.12 2.99 -30.42
CA GLY A 545 10.57 1.73 -31.02
C GLY A 545 9.98 0.45 -30.42
N SER A 546 9.29 0.53 -29.28
CA SER A 546 8.81 -0.66 -28.56
C SER A 546 7.55 -1.32 -29.14
N GLY A 547 6.88 -0.68 -30.11
CA GLY A 547 5.64 -1.18 -30.70
C GLY A 547 4.41 -1.10 -29.78
N ARG A 548 4.60 -0.81 -28.49
CA ARG A 548 3.54 -0.69 -27.48
C ARG A 548 3.74 0.60 -26.69
N TYR A 549 2.69 1.18 -26.14
CA TYR A 549 2.83 2.37 -25.30
C TYR A 549 2.00 2.23 -24.03
N VAL A 550 2.46 2.89 -22.97
CA VAL A 550 1.84 2.85 -21.65
C VAL A 550 0.62 3.77 -21.65
N VAL A 551 -0.55 3.21 -21.38
CA VAL A 551 -1.81 3.97 -21.39
C VAL A 551 -2.18 4.42 -19.99
N MET A 552 -2.00 3.53 -19.01
CA MET A 552 -2.34 3.75 -17.62
C MET A 552 -1.63 2.73 -16.72
N SER A 553 -1.52 3.08 -15.44
CA SER A 553 -1.14 2.12 -14.40
C SER A 553 -2.13 0.97 -14.34
N CYS A 554 -1.64 -0.25 -14.12
CA CYS A 554 -2.48 -1.42 -13.98
C CYS A 554 -3.29 -1.31 -12.70
N THR A 555 -4.59 -1.13 -12.82
CA THR A 555 -5.51 -0.97 -11.69
C THR A 555 -5.51 -2.18 -10.76
N SER A 556 -5.30 -3.39 -11.31
CA SER A 556 -5.27 -4.62 -10.53
C SER A 556 -4.08 -4.74 -9.59
N CYS A 557 -2.93 -4.12 -9.89
CA CYS A 557 -1.78 -4.05 -8.99
C CYS A 557 -1.46 -2.63 -8.52
N SER A 558 -2.33 -1.66 -8.81
CA SER A 558 -2.12 -0.23 -8.51
C SER A 558 -0.75 0.28 -8.96
N GLY A 559 -0.27 -0.13 -10.13
CA GLY A 559 1.04 0.30 -10.64
C GLY A 559 2.24 -0.53 -10.20
N LYS A 560 2.09 -1.46 -9.24
CA LYS A 560 3.22 -2.12 -8.57
C LYS A 560 3.81 -3.32 -9.33
N GLY A 561 3.07 -3.90 -10.26
CA GLY A 561 3.46 -5.11 -10.98
C GLY A 561 3.16 -6.42 -10.24
N TYR A 562 2.88 -6.38 -8.94
CA TYR A 562 2.57 -7.54 -8.12
C TYR A 562 1.23 -7.35 -7.40
N VAL A 563 0.50 -8.44 -7.18
CA VAL A 563 -0.76 -8.46 -6.44
C VAL A 563 -0.61 -9.37 -5.24
N LYS A 564 -1.28 -9.01 -4.13
CA LYS A 564 -1.32 -9.91 -2.99
C LYS A 564 -2.05 -11.20 -3.38
N LYS A 565 -1.50 -12.33 -2.94
CA LYS A 565 -2.00 -13.68 -3.24
C LYS A 565 -3.41 -13.89 -2.71
#